data_AF-A0A813H570-F1
#
_entry.id   AF-A0A813H570-F1
#
_cell.length_a   1.000
_cell.length_b   1.000
_cell.length_c   1.000
_cell.angle_alpha   90.00
_cell.angle_beta   90.00
_cell.angle_gamma   90.00
#
_symmetry.space_group_name_H-M   'P 1'
#
loop_
_entity.id
_entity.type
_entity.pdbx_description
1 polymer ?
#
loop_
_entity_poly.entity_id
_entity_poly.type
_entity_poly.pdbx_seq_one_letter_code
_entity_poly.pdbx_strand_id
1 'polypeptide(L)'
;MVNRLRQNVPVEVVLNIDNDRWRGVPFLMSAGKGLDERKAEVRITFKKQAYNALMPGEPNELVLRIQPDEGIYFKCINKRPGWSQTSITPVSLDMSFKQAFPESCSAPGAYERVLLNAAMGDRWLFVGSEELVEAWRIFTPLLDEIDAAQPQPVLHPFGSDTPDGFLDFT
;
A
#
# COMPACT_ATOMS: atom_id res chain seq x y z
N MET A 1 -6.42 9.93 30.31
CA MET A 1 -6.63 8.62 29.67
C MET A 1 -7.43 8.71 28.36
N VAL A 2 -8.43 9.59 28.27
CA VAL A 2 -9.31 9.75 27.07
C VAL A 2 -8.57 10.20 25.80
N ASN A 3 -7.49 10.99 25.92
CA ASN A 3 -6.77 11.53 24.76
C ASN A 3 -5.88 10.51 24.01
N ARG A 4 -5.58 9.35 24.61
CA ARG A 4 -4.79 8.29 23.93
C ARG A 4 -5.63 7.43 22.99
N LEU A 5 -6.94 7.36 23.19
CA LEU A 5 -7.83 6.51 22.39
C LEU A 5 -8.04 7.08 20.97
N ARG A 6 -7.88 8.40 20.77
CA ARG A 6 -7.97 9.04 19.45
C ARG A 6 -6.77 8.78 18.54
N GLN A 7 -5.63 8.33 19.08
CA GLN A 7 -4.36 8.25 18.33
C GLN A 7 -4.10 6.88 17.68
N ASN A 8 -4.93 5.87 17.98
CA ASN A 8 -4.76 4.50 17.49
C ASN A 8 -5.97 4.06 16.67
N VAL A 9 -6.41 4.91 15.75
CA VAL A 9 -7.55 4.62 14.88
C VAL A 9 -7.02 4.37 13.47
N PRO A 10 -7.44 3.30 12.79
CA PRO A 10 -7.17 3.13 11.38
C PRO A 10 -7.94 4.17 10.57
N VAL A 11 -7.33 4.63 9.48
CA VAL A 11 -7.88 5.61 8.56
C VAL A 11 -7.71 5.07 7.17
N GLU A 12 -8.73 5.26 6.35
CA GLU A 12 -8.69 4.95 4.94
C GLU A 12 -9.25 6.12 4.14
N VAL A 13 -8.56 6.46 3.06
CA VAL A 13 -8.91 7.57 2.18
C VAL A 13 -8.81 7.10 0.74
N VAL A 14 -9.81 7.46 -0.05
CA VAL A 14 -9.80 7.28 -1.50
C VAL A 14 -9.41 8.61 -2.14
N LEU A 15 -8.30 8.63 -2.84
CA LEU A 15 -7.82 9.77 -3.62
C LEU A 15 -8.03 9.52 -5.11
N ASN A 16 -8.33 10.58 -5.84
CA ASN A 16 -8.45 10.54 -7.30
C ASN A 16 -7.47 11.54 -7.91
N ILE A 17 -6.73 11.09 -8.92
CA ILE A 17 -5.80 11.94 -9.66
C ILE A 17 -6.45 12.31 -11.00
N ASP A 18 -6.82 13.58 -11.16
CA ASP A 18 -7.42 14.08 -12.41
C ASP A 18 -6.32 14.38 -13.45
N ASN A 19 -5.81 13.33 -14.08
CA ASN A 19 -4.98 13.42 -15.27
C ASN A 19 -5.30 12.30 -16.25
N ASP A 20 -4.84 12.41 -17.49
CA ASP A 20 -5.20 11.42 -18.52
C ASP A 20 -4.69 10.01 -18.24
N ARG A 21 -3.61 9.88 -17.48
CA ARG A 21 -3.03 8.58 -17.11
C ARG A 21 -3.85 7.85 -16.04
N TRP A 22 -4.38 8.58 -15.06
CA TRP A 22 -5.01 8.05 -13.85
C TRP A 22 -6.50 8.36 -13.76
N ARG A 23 -7.09 8.95 -14.80
CA ARG A 23 -8.52 9.23 -14.88
C ARG A 23 -9.33 7.95 -14.62
N GLY A 24 -10.13 7.97 -13.56
CA GLY A 24 -10.99 6.86 -13.16
C GLY A 24 -10.27 5.71 -12.45
N VAL A 25 -9.03 5.90 -11.99
CA VAL A 25 -8.31 4.95 -11.13
C VAL A 25 -8.27 5.49 -9.70
N PRO A 26 -8.95 4.84 -8.74
CA PRO A 26 -8.90 5.25 -7.34
C PRO A 26 -7.57 4.85 -6.68
N PHE A 27 -7.02 5.73 -5.86
CA PHE A 27 -5.87 5.49 -5.01
C PHE A 27 -6.35 5.31 -3.57
N LEU A 28 -6.34 4.06 -3.08
CA LEU A 28 -6.68 3.75 -1.71
C LEU A 28 -5.44 3.92 -0.82
N MET A 29 -5.57 4.72 0.23
CA MET A 29 -4.55 4.93 1.24
C MET A 29 -5.10 4.53 2.60
N SER A 30 -4.57 3.44 3.15
CA SER A 30 -4.98 2.91 4.46
C SER A 30 -3.79 2.96 5.42
N ALA A 31 -4.00 3.50 6.61
CA ALA A 31 -2.98 3.61 7.65
C ALA A 31 -3.61 3.44 9.03
N GLY A 32 -2.99 2.66 9.92
CA GLY A 32 -3.54 2.41 11.25
C GLY A 32 -2.51 1.95 12.25
N LYS A 33 -2.90 1.98 13.52
CA LYS A 33 -2.13 1.42 14.65
C LYS A 33 -2.98 0.43 15.41
N GLY A 34 -2.33 -0.55 16.03
CA GLY A 34 -3.01 -1.62 16.77
C GLY A 34 -3.74 -2.60 15.87
N LEU A 35 -3.29 -2.74 14.62
CA LEU A 35 -3.68 -3.81 13.71
C LEU A 35 -2.91 -5.10 14.02
N ASP A 36 -3.32 -6.19 13.41
CA ASP A 36 -2.75 -7.54 13.52
C ASP A 36 -1.28 -7.61 13.07
N GLU A 37 -0.93 -6.92 11.98
CA GLU A 37 0.41 -6.93 11.42
C GLU A 37 1.01 -5.54 11.24
N ARG A 38 2.33 -5.44 11.45
CA ARG A 38 3.10 -4.29 10.97
C ARG A 38 3.37 -4.56 9.50
N LYS A 39 2.81 -3.76 8.60
CA LYS A 39 3.04 -3.89 7.16
C LYS A 39 3.05 -2.52 6.48
N ALA A 40 3.95 -2.36 5.51
CA ALA A 40 3.97 -1.28 4.55
C ALA A 40 4.08 -1.91 3.17
N GLU A 41 3.00 -1.84 2.39
CA GLU A 41 2.95 -2.41 1.05
C GLU A 41 2.25 -1.47 0.07
N VAL A 42 2.62 -1.56 -1.21
CA VAL A 42 1.92 -0.93 -2.32
C VAL A 42 1.35 -2.05 -3.17
N ARG A 43 0.03 -2.08 -3.31
CA ARG A 43 -0.72 -3.04 -4.13
C ARG A 43 -1.27 -2.36 -5.36
N ILE A 44 -1.00 -2.94 -6.52
CA ILE A 44 -1.53 -2.50 -7.81
C ILE A 44 -2.40 -3.62 -8.36
N THR A 45 -3.71 -3.42 -8.31
CA THR A 45 -4.69 -4.35 -8.88
C THR A 45 -4.97 -3.98 -10.33
N PHE A 46 -4.69 -4.89 -11.26
CA PHE A 46 -4.93 -4.67 -12.68
C PHE A 46 -6.40 -4.84 -13.02
N LYS A 47 -6.87 -4.14 -14.07
CA LYS A 47 -8.23 -4.36 -14.59
C LYS A 47 -8.43 -5.82 -14.97
N LYS A 48 -9.58 -6.37 -14.59
CA LYS A 48 -9.98 -7.72 -15.01
C LYS A 48 -9.93 -7.81 -16.53
N GLN A 49 -9.23 -8.81 -17.05
CA GLN A 49 -9.12 -8.96 -18.49
C GLN A 49 -10.47 -9.37 -19.10
N ALA A 50 -10.99 -8.54 -20.00
CA ALA A 50 -12.29 -8.75 -20.63
C ALA A 50 -12.31 -9.97 -21.59
N TYR A 51 -11.14 -10.44 -22.04
CA TYR A 51 -11.00 -11.36 -23.17
C TYR A 51 -10.70 -12.82 -22.80
N ASN A 52 -10.92 -13.22 -21.54
CA ASN A 52 -10.61 -14.58 -21.09
C ASN A 52 -11.87 -15.36 -20.67
N ALA A 53 -12.79 -15.59 -21.61
CA ALA A 53 -13.89 -16.56 -21.42
C ALA A 53 -13.37 -17.99 -21.13
N LEU A 54 -12.12 -18.28 -21.53
CA LEU A 54 -11.42 -19.54 -21.31
C LEU A 54 -10.69 -19.62 -19.96
N MET A 55 -10.46 -18.49 -19.29
CA MET A 55 -9.77 -18.42 -17.99
C MET A 55 -10.44 -17.39 -17.07
N PRO A 56 -11.64 -17.71 -16.53
CA PRO A 56 -12.25 -16.87 -15.51
C PRO A 56 -11.37 -16.88 -14.26
N GLY A 57 -10.91 -15.72 -13.81
CA GLY A 57 -10.26 -15.63 -12.51
C GLY A 57 -10.03 -14.20 -12.04
N GLU A 58 -9.35 -14.11 -10.90
CA GLU A 58 -9.01 -12.88 -10.20
C GLU A 58 -8.13 -11.94 -11.04
N PRO A 59 -8.23 -10.62 -10.83
CA PRO A 59 -7.31 -9.67 -11.44
C PRO A 59 -5.87 -9.99 -11.05
N ASN A 60 -4.93 -9.67 -11.96
CA ASN A 60 -3.52 -9.73 -11.59
C ASN A 60 -3.23 -8.66 -10.53
N GLU A 61 -2.30 -8.96 -9.62
CA GLU A 61 -1.86 -8.01 -8.60
C GLU A 61 -0.34 -7.92 -8.62
N LEU A 62 0.19 -6.70 -8.67
CA LEU A 62 1.59 -6.45 -8.35
C LEU A 62 1.66 -5.89 -6.93
N VAL A 63 2.46 -6.52 -6.08
CA VAL A 63 2.65 -6.07 -4.72
C VAL A 63 4.12 -5.82 -4.44
N LEU A 64 4.37 -4.61 -3.96
CA LEU A 64 5.67 -4.15 -3.52
C LEU A 64 5.63 -4.09 -2.00
N ARG A 65 6.28 -5.05 -1.33
CA ARG A 65 6.38 -5.07 0.12
C ARG A 65 7.61 -4.27 0.54
N ILE A 66 7.37 -3.17 1.23
CA ILE A 66 8.43 -2.29 1.73
C ILE A 66 8.94 -2.83 3.06
N GLN A 67 8.06 -3.11 4.02
CA GLN A 67 8.43 -3.71 5.31
C GLN A 67 7.26 -4.48 5.92
N PRO A 68 7.48 -5.52 6.73
CA PRO A 68 8.72 -6.27 6.93
C PRO A 68 9.03 -7.17 5.72
N ASP A 69 10.25 -7.69 5.64
CA ASP A 69 10.68 -8.61 4.58
C ASP A 69 10.49 -8.01 3.17
N GLU A 70 11.39 -7.10 2.83
CA GLU A 70 11.44 -6.41 1.54
C GLU A 70 11.33 -7.42 0.39
N GLY A 71 10.36 -7.21 -0.49
CA GLY A 71 10.05 -8.17 -1.54
C GLY A 71 9.09 -7.62 -2.58
N ILE A 72 9.12 -8.24 -3.74
CA ILE A 72 8.20 -7.95 -4.83
C ILE A 72 7.54 -9.27 -5.21
N TYR A 73 6.20 -9.28 -5.24
CA TYR A 73 5.48 -10.43 -5.75
C TYR A 73 4.41 -10.02 -6.75
N PHE A 74 4.29 -10.82 -7.81
CA PHE A 74 3.28 -10.65 -8.85
C PHE A 74 2.35 -11.86 -8.83
N LYS A 75 1.08 -11.64 -8.51
CA LYS A 75 0.04 -12.65 -8.59
C LYS A 75 -0.58 -12.62 -9.97
N CYS A 76 -0.56 -13.76 -10.63
CA CYS A 76 -1.23 -13.96 -11.90
C CYS A 76 -1.85 -15.34 -11.99
N ILE A 77 -2.76 -15.50 -12.94
CA ILE A 77 -3.35 -16.81 -13.23
C ILE A 77 -2.44 -17.53 -14.22
N ASN A 78 -2.03 -18.75 -13.87
CA ASN A 78 -1.30 -19.60 -14.79
C ASN A 78 -2.01 -20.95 -14.96
N LYS A 79 -1.75 -21.63 -16.08
CA LYS A 79 -2.21 -23.00 -16.29
C LYS A 79 -1.51 -23.91 -15.28
N ARG A 80 -2.29 -24.75 -14.61
CA ARG A 80 -1.74 -25.78 -13.72
C ARG A 80 -0.90 -26.76 -14.56
N PRO A 81 0.38 -26.98 -14.22
CA PRO A 81 1.20 -27.97 -14.91
C PRO A 81 0.55 -29.36 -14.83
N GLY A 82 0.35 -30.02 -15.97
CA GLY A 82 -0.28 -31.34 -16.05
C GLY A 82 -1.06 -31.57 -17.35
N TRP A 83 -1.69 -32.74 -17.43
CA TRP A 83 -2.47 -33.19 -18.59
C TRP A 83 -3.80 -32.45 -18.77
N SER A 84 -4.29 -31.83 -17.70
CA SER A 84 -5.49 -31.01 -17.73
C SER A 84 -5.24 -29.73 -18.56
N GLN A 85 -6.07 -29.52 -19.58
CA GLN A 85 -5.98 -28.33 -20.44
C GLN A 85 -6.74 -27.13 -19.87
N THR A 86 -7.63 -27.35 -18.90
CA THR A 86 -8.61 -26.34 -18.43
C THR A 86 -8.39 -25.89 -16.99
N SER A 87 -7.51 -26.55 -16.23
CA SER A 87 -7.25 -26.16 -14.84
C SER A 87 -6.29 -24.98 -14.78
N ILE A 88 -6.79 -23.86 -14.26
CA ILE A 88 -6.02 -22.65 -13.94
C ILE A 88 -5.80 -22.54 -12.43
N THR A 89 -4.73 -21.90 -12.02
CA THR A 89 -4.39 -21.70 -10.60
C THR A 89 -3.70 -20.36 -10.43
N PRO A 90 -4.02 -19.59 -9.38
CA PRO A 90 -3.26 -18.39 -9.06
C PRO A 90 -1.83 -18.79 -8.68
N VAL A 91 -0.85 -18.18 -9.34
CA VAL A 91 0.58 -18.36 -9.08
C VAL A 91 1.15 -17.01 -8.68
N SER A 92 2.02 -17.03 -7.66
CA SER A 92 2.81 -15.88 -7.24
C SER A 92 4.24 -16.02 -7.78
N LEU A 93 4.67 -15.07 -8.59
CA LEU A 93 6.09 -14.87 -8.89
C LEU A 93 6.66 -14.01 -7.76
N ASP A 94 7.50 -14.59 -6.91
CA ASP A 94 8.05 -13.93 -5.72
C ASP A 94 9.55 -13.66 -5.88
N MET A 95 9.97 -12.47 -5.46
CA MET A 95 11.37 -12.12 -5.25
C MET A 95 11.51 -11.50 -3.85
N SER A 96 12.11 -12.24 -2.94
CA SER A 96 12.55 -11.72 -1.64
C SER A 96 13.94 -11.10 -1.74
N PHE A 97 14.12 -9.87 -1.25
CA PHE A 97 15.42 -9.20 -1.25
C PHE A 97 16.46 -9.95 -0.41
N LYS A 98 16.04 -10.54 0.71
CA LYS A 98 16.90 -11.36 1.57
C LYS A 98 17.47 -12.58 0.84
N GLN A 99 16.69 -13.18 -0.06
CA GLN A 99 17.11 -14.35 -0.84
C GLN A 99 17.92 -13.95 -2.07
N ALA A 100 17.54 -12.85 -2.74
CA ALA A 100 18.19 -12.37 -3.94
C ALA A 100 19.56 -11.73 -3.66
N PHE A 101 19.71 -11.06 -2.50
CA PHE A 101 20.93 -10.34 -2.11
C PHE A 101 21.42 -10.77 -0.71
N PRO A 102 21.86 -12.03 -0.55
CA PRO A 102 22.28 -12.56 0.74
C PRO A 102 23.51 -11.83 1.31
N GLU A 103 24.34 -11.22 0.47
CA GLU A 103 25.52 -10.44 0.90
C GLU A 103 25.16 -9.03 1.36
N SER A 104 23.97 -8.52 0.98
CA SER A 104 23.48 -7.18 1.33
C SER A 104 22.62 -7.18 2.59
N CYS A 105 22.80 -8.16 3.48
CA CYS A 105 21.97 -8.38 4.69
C CYS A 105 21.87 -7.19 5.65
N SER A 106 22.74 -6.19 5.53
CA SER A 106 22.60 -4.91 6.21
C SER A 106 22.24 -3.83 5.20
N ALA A 107 20.99 -3.81 4.74
CA ALA A 107 20.46 -2.64 4.06
C ALA A 107 20.71 -1.43 5.00
N PRO A 108 21.38 -0.36 4.53
CA PRO A 108 21.70 0.77 5.37
C PRO A 108 20.41 1.34 5.95
N GLY A 109 20.47 1.73 7.22
CA GLY A 109 19.32 2.31 7.90
C GLY A 109 18.80 3.53 7.12
N ALA A 110 17.49 3.77 7.17
CA ALA A 110 16.88 4.89 6.43
C ALA A 110 17.61 6.22 6.69
N TYR A 111 18.02 6.47 7.94
CA TYR A 111 18.78 7.66 8.32
C TYR A 111 20.21 7.67 7.79
N GLU A 112 20.91 6.54 7.75
CA GLU A 112 22.27 6.46 7.19
C GLU A 112 22.26 6.86 5.71
N ARG A 113 21.25 6.36 4.97
CA ARG A 113 21.06 6.70 3.56
C ARG A 113 20.72 8.18 3.37
N VAL A 114 19.81 8.73 4.16
CA VAL A 114 19.42 10.15 4.09
C VAL A 114 20.59 11.07 4.42
N LEU A 115 21.36 10.77 5.47
CA LEU A 115 22.54 11.56 5.85
C LEU A 115 23.64 11.50 4.80
N LEU A 116 23.87 10.32 4.22
CA LEU A 116 24.82 10.16 3.11
C LEU A 116 24.42 11.01 1.91
N ASN A 117 23.14 11.00 1.52
CA ASN A 117 22.66 11.81 0.40
C ASN A 117 22.76 13.32 0.70
N ALA A 118 22.46 13.75 1.94
CA ALA A 118 22.67 15.13 2.36
C ALA A 118 24.14 15.55 2.20
N ALA A 119 25.08 14.69 2.61
CA ALA A 119 26.51 14.94 2.48
C ALA A 119 26.98 14.99 1.01
N MET A 120 26.36 14.18 0.13
CA MET A 120 26.63 14.20 -1.31
C MET A 120 25.94 15.36 -2.04
N GLY A 121 25.08 16.13 -1.37
CA GLY A 121 24.26 17.17 -2.00
C GLY A 121 23.14 16.62 -2.88
N ASP A 122 22.84 15.32 -2.76
CA ASP A 122 21.75 14.66 -3.48
C ASP A 122 20.42 14.94 -2.77
N ARG A 123 19.49 15.58 -3.49
CA ARG A 123 18.17 15.98 -3.00
C ARG A 123 17.05 15.00 -3.33
N TRP A 124 17.32 13.90 -4.03
CA TRP A 124 16.29 13.00 -4.56
C TRP A 124 15.41 12.33 -3.48
N LEU A 125 15.92 12.15 -2.26
CA LEU A 125 15.16 11.57 -1.14
C LEU A 125 14.53 12.62 -0.20
N PHE A 126 14.65 13.90 -0.53
CA PHE A 126 14.10 14.98 0.30
C PHE A 126 12.83 15.53 -0.37
N VAL A 127 11.81 15.74 0.46
CA VAL A 127 10.54 16.34 0.03
C VAL A 127 10.79 17.79 -0.38
N GLY A 128 10.34 18.16 -1.57
CA GLY A 128 10.44 19.54 -2.07
C GLY A 128 9.48 20.49 -1.35
N SER A 129 9.79 21.79 -1.30
CA SER A 129 8.90 22.78 -0.67
C SER A 129 7.52 22.82 -1.34
N GLU A 130 7.47 22.74 -2.67
CA GLU A 130 6.21 22.73 -3.43
C GLU A 130 5.39 21.47 -3.18
N GLU A 131 6.06 20.31 -3.13
CA GLU A 131 5.43 19.02 -2.81
C GLU A 131 4.78 19.05 -1.42
N LEU A 132 5.46 19.64 -0.43
CA LEU A 132 4.93 19.80 0.92
C LEU A 132 3.68 20.70 0.93
N VAL A 133 3.70 21.82 0.19
CA VAL A 133 2.55 22.74 0.09
C VAL A 133 1.35 22.03 -0.53
N GLU A 134 1.56 21.26 -1.60
CA GLU A 134 0.48 20.49 -2.25
C GLU A 134 -0.08 19.38 -1.34
N ALA A 135 0.78 18.68 -0.60
CA ALA A 135 0.34 17.67 0.35
C ALA A 135 -0.59 18.28 1.42
N TRP A 136 -0.22 19.43 1.99
CA TRP A 136 -1.08 20.14 2.93
C TRP A 136 -2.36 20.63 2.26
N ARG A 137 -2.29 21.20 1.05
CA ARG A 137 -3.49 21.65 0.32
C ARG A 137 -4.52 20.53 0.13
N ILE A 138 -4.07 19.29 -0.08
CA ILE A 138 -4.95 18.12 -0.25
C ILE A 138 -5.62 17.73 1.07
N PHE A 139 -4.88 17.65 2.18
CA PHE A 139 -5.39 17.09 3.43
C PHE A 139 -5.98 18.12 4.40
N THR A 140 -5.58 19.40 4.34
CA THR A 140 -6.06 20.44 5.27
C THR A 140 -7.59 20.54 5.35
N PRO A 141 -8.36 20.57 4.24
CA PRO A 141 -9.82 20.69 4.34
C PRO A 141 -10.47 19.54 5.12
N LEU A 142 -9.97 18.32 4.93
CA LEU A 142 -10.44 17.13 5.65
C LEU A 142 -10.06 17.19 7.13
N LEU A 143 -8.84 17.64 7.45
CA LEU A 143 -8.38 17.81 8.82
C LEU A 143 -9.18 18.87 9.57
N ASP A 144 -9.47 20.00 8.91
CA ASP A 144 -10.30 21.08 9.48
C ASP A 144 -11.73 20.59 9.76
N GLU A 145 -12.30 19.77 8.88
CA GLU A 145 -13.62 19.15 9.08
C GLU A 145 -13.62 18.17 10.26
N ILE A 146 -12.58 17.33 10.38
CA ILE A 146 -12.42 16.39 11.51
C ILE A 146 -12.31 17.14 12.83
N ASP A 147 -11.54 18.23 12.86
CA ASP A 147 -11.36 19.04 14.06
C ASP A 147 -12.65 19.76 14.48
N ALA A 148 -13.44 20.23 13.50
CA ALA A 148 -14.72 20.90 13.73
C ALA A 148 -15.84 19.93 14.14
N ALA A 149 -16.01 18.83 13.40
CA ALA A 149 -17.11 17.88 13.59
C ALA A 149 -16.84 16.89 14.73
N GLN A 150 -15.57 16.65 15.07
CA GLN A 150 -15.13 15.64 16.05
C GLN A 150 -15.87 14.29 15.89
N PRO A 151 -15.82 13.67 14.71
CA PRO A 151 -16.51 12.41 14.47
C PRO A 151 -16.02 11.34 15.45
N GLN A 152 -16.93 10.47 15.89
CA GLN A 152 -16.56 9.34 16.73
C GLN A 152 -15.83 8.30 15.88
N PRO A 153 -14.59 7.93 16.22
CA PRO A 153 -13.84 6.94 15.46
C PRO A 153 -14.49 5.57 15.57
N VAL A 154 -14.41 4.79 14.49
CA VAL A 154 -14.78 3.37 14.52
C VAL A 154 -13.77 2.65 15.43
N LEU A 155 -14.28 2.03 16.49
CA LEU A 155 -13.46 1.30 17.45
C LEU A 155 -13.21 -0.11 16.92
N HIS A 156 -11.94 -0.53 16.96
CA HIS A 156 -11.55 -1.89 16.63
C HIS A 156 -10.82 -2.56 17.79
N PRO A 157 -10.95 -3.89 17.96
CA PRO A 157 -10.15 -4.62 18.94
C PRO A 157 -8.66 -4.54 18.61
N PHE A 158 -7.80 -4.40 19.63
CA PHE A 158 -6.37 -4.39 19.42
C PHE A 158 -5.89 -5.73 18.84
N GLY A 159 -5.14 -5.68 17.73
CA GLY A 159 -4.66 -6.85 17.02
C GLY A 159 -5.72 -7.54 16.15
N SER A 160 -6.88 -6.90 15.93
CA SER A 160 -7.77 -7.32 14.86
C SER A 160 -7.18 -6.92 13.51
N ASP A 161 -7.61 -7.64 12.47
CA ASP A 161 -7.48 -7.17 11.10
C ASP A 161 -8.30 -5.86 10.93
N THR A 162 -8.18 -5.29 9.74
CA THR A 162 -8.84 -4.07 9.26
C THR A 162 -10.32 -4.02 9.68
N PRO A 163 -10.82 -2.89 10.24
CA PRO A 163 -12.20 -2.80 10.70
C PRO A 163 -13.23 -3.01 9.59
N ASP A 164 -14.44 -3.46 9.98
CA ASP A 164 -15.57 -3.60 9.08
C ASP A 164 -15.84 -2.29 8.32
N GLY A 165 -15.94 -2.36 6.98
CA GLY A 165 -16.16 -1.22 6.08
C GLY A 165 -14.92 -0.68 5.35
N PHE A 166 -13.70 -1.08 5.73
CA PHE A 166 -12.46 -0.69 5.02
C PHE A 166 -12.24 -1.52 3.73
N LEU A 167 -12.75 -2.75 3.69
CA LEU A 167 -12.59 -3.62 2.51
C LEU A 167 -13.63 -3.37 1.41
N ASP A 168 -14.61 -2.49 1.65
CA ASP A 168 -15.72 -2.24 0.73
C ASP A 168 -15.28 -1.53 -0.57
N PHE A 169 -14.06 -0.98 -0.58
CA PHE A 169 -13.49 -0.25 -1.71
C PHE A 169 -12.49 -1.05 -2.56
N THR A 170 -12.23 -2.32 -2.23
CA THR A 170 -11.33 -3.22 -2.97
C THR A 170 -12.09 -4.18 -3.87
#